data_AF-A0A944KXU6-F1
#
_entry.id   AF-A0A944KXU6-F1
#
_cell.length_a   1.000
_cell.length_b   1.000
_cell.length_c   1.000
_cell.angle_alpha   90.00
_cell.angle_beta   90.00
_cell.angle_gamma   90.00
#
_symmetry.space_group_name_H-M   'P 1'
#
loop_
_entity.id
_entity.type
_entity.pdbx_description
1 polymer ?
#
loop_
_entity_poly.entity_id
_entity_poly.type
_entity_poly.pdbx_seq_one_letter_code
_entity_poly.pdbx_strand_id
1 'polypeptide(L)'
;MAQHSLTVATVIRAGDTTALVSLPEWCGGVILVHVPTRMLTAETCLSRRDLPGVRLYVRARLTAATERDLDLQQWSLDVSQARTAA
;
A
#
# COMPACT_ATOMS: atom_id res chain seq x y z
N MET A 1 6.36 -5.85 21.68
CA MET A 1 6.77 -5.32 20.36
C MET A 1 5.55 -5.42 19.46
N ALA A 2 5.09 -4.31 18.87
CA ALA A 2 3.98 -4.38 17.92
C ALA A 2 4.47 -5.14 16.68
N GLN A 3 3.78 -6.22 16.31
CA GLN A 3 4.19 -7.08 15.20
C GLN A 3 3.70 -6.46 13.89
N HIS A 4 4.62 -6.26 12.94
CA HIS A 4 4.25 -5.97 11.56
C HIS A 4 3.76 -7.25 10.89
N SER A 5 2.61 -7.14 10.22
CA SER A 5 2.05 -8.19 9.39
C SER A 5 2.14 -7.77 7.92
N LEU A 6 2.39 -8.74 7.05
CA LEU A 6 2.26 -8.54 5.62
C LEU A 6 0.78 -8.49 5.27
N THR A 7 0.34 -7.45 4.56
CA THR A 7 -1.04 -7.29 4.11
C THR A 7 -1.08 -6.81 2.66
N VAL A 8 -2.25 -6.92 2.03
CA VAL A 8 -2.51 -6.38 0.70
C VAL A 8 -3.02 -4.95 0.84
N ALA A 9 -2.55 -4.07 -0.03
CA ALA A 9 -2.99 -2.71 -0.16
C ALA A 9 -3.31 -2.40 -1.62
N THR A 10 -4.32 -1.56 -1.87
CA THR A 10 -4.68 -1.13 -3.23
C THR A 10 -4.48 0.36 -3.38
N VAL A 11 -3.72 0.78 -4.39
CA VAL A 11 -3.58 2.21 -4.68
C VAL A 11 -4.85 2.70 -5.35
N ILE A 12 -5.59 3.59 -4.69
CA ILE A 12 -6.86 4.13 -5.21
C ILE A 12 -6.61 5.27 -6.19
N ARG A 13 -5.68 6.17 -5.85
CA ARG A 13 -5.25 7.29 -6.71
C ARG A 13 -3.82 7.68 -6.39
N ALA A 14 -3.11 8.20 -7.37
CA ALA A 14 -1.75 8.72 -7.22
C ALA A 14 -1.70 10.20 -7.61
N GLY A 15 -1.64 11.08 -6.60
CA GLY A 15 -1.44 12.52 -6.80
C GLY A 15 0.04 12.87 -7.03
N ASP A 16 0.32 14.15 -7.31
CA ASP A 16 1.69 14.61 -7.57
C ASP A 16 2.64 14.34 -6.39
N THR A 17 2.15 14.53 -5.16
CA THR A 17 2.95 14.35 -3.93
C THR A 17 2.53 13.13 -3.12
N THR A 18 1.23 12.85 -3.06
CA THR A 18 0.66 11.80 -2.20
C THR A 18 -0.26 10.88 -3.01
N ALA A 19 -0.12 9.58 -2.78
CA ALA A 19 -1.04 8.55 -3.20
C ALA A 19 -2.01 8.21 -2.05
N LEU A 20 -3.24 7.86 -2.41
CA LEU A 20 -4.23 7.34 -1.48
C LEU A 20 -4.28 5.83 -1.66
N VAL A 21 -4.10 5.10 -0.57
CA VAL A 21 -4.02 3.63 -0.57
C VAL A 21 -5.07 3.07 0.40
N SER A 22 -5.75 1.99 0.02
CA SER A 22 -6.64 1.26 0.92
C SER A 22 -5.94 0.05 1.53
N LEU A 23 -6.13 -0.16 2.84
CA LEU A 23 -5.69 -1.34 3.58
C LEU A 23 -6.93 -2.01 4.21
N PRO A 24 -7.40 -3.15 3.70
CA PRO A 24 -8.66 -3.79 4.13
C PRO A 24 -8.56 -4.66 5.40
N GLU A 25 -7.38 -4.73 6.03
CA GLU A 25 -7.14 -5.56 7.22
C GLU A 25 -6.80 -4.73 8.48
N TRP A 26 -6.98 -3.41 8.44
CA TRP A 26 -6.71 -2.55 9.59
C TRP A 26 -7.80 -2.71 10.64
N CYS A 27 -7.43 -3.17 11.85
CA CYS A 27 -8.36 -3.41 12.96
C CYS A 27 -9.62 -4.21 12.57
N GLY A 28 -9.50 -5.15 11.61
CA GLY A 28 -10.64 -5.92 11.10
C GLY A 28 -11.56 -5.17 10.13
N GLY A 29 -11.13 -4.01 9.64
CA GLY A 29 -11.84 -3.19 8.65
C GLY A 29 -10.90 -2.50 7.66
N VAL A 30 -11.42 -1.51 6.95
CA VAL A 30 -10.69 -0.77 5.91
C VAL A 30 -10.24 0.59 6.43
N ILE A 31 -8.99 0.94 6.18
CA ILE A 31 -8.47 2.31 6.32
C ILE A 31 -7.94 2.83 4.99
N LEU A 32 -8.09 4.14 4.78
CA LEU A 32 -7.46 4.87 3.69
C LEU A 32 -6.30 5.68 4.24
N VAL A 33 -5.13 5.53 3.61
CA VAL A 33 -3.89 6.15 4.09
C VAL A 33 -3.20 6.95 3.00
N HIS A 34 -2.56 8.04 3.41
CA HIS A 34 -1.76 8.86 2.51
C HIS A 34 -0.30 8.39 2.53
N VAL A 35 0.20 8.00 1.36
CA VAL A 35 1.58 7.55 1.17
C VAL A 35 2.28 8.50 0.20
N PRO A 36 3.54 8.90 0.44
CA PRO A 36 4.27 9.70 -0.55
C PRO A 36 4.33 8.98 -1.90
N THR A 37 3.85 9.61 -2.97
CA THR A 37 3.82 9.01 -4.31
C THR A 37 5.22 8.55 -4.73
N ARG A 38 6.25 9.37 -4.43
CA ARG A 38 7.66 9.07 -4.73
C ARG A 38 8.16 7.77 -4.09
N MET A 39 7.64 7.41 -2.91
CA MET A 39 8.01 6.18 -2.21
C MET A 39 7.48 4.98 -2.99
N LEU A 40 6.19 5.00 -3.35
CA LEU A 40 5.58 3.94 -4.14
C LEU A 40 6.25 3.77 -5.50
N THR A 41 6.54 4.86 -6.22
CA THR A 41 7.24 4.76 -7.52
C THR A 41 8.66 4.21 -7.39
N ALA A 42 9.37 4.55 -6.30
CA ALA A 42 10.72 4.06 -6.06
C ALA A 42 10.73 2.56 -5.68
N GLU A 43 9.78 2.11 -4.87
CA GLU A 43 9.73 0.71 -4.41
C GLU A 43 9.11 -0.25 -5.44
N THR A 44 8.19 0.24 -6.28
CA THR A 44 7.50 -0.61 -7.27
C THR A 44 8.07 -0.50 -8.68
N CYS A 45 8.97 0.46 -8.94
CA CYS A 45 9.43 0.84 -10.28
C CYS A 45 8.32 1.24 -11.26
N LEU A 46 7.09 1.48 -10.78
CA LEU A 46 5.99 1.96 -11.61
C LEU A 46 6.01 3.49 -11.73
N SER A 47 5.51 4.00 -12.85
CA SER A 47 5.26 5.43 -12.98
C SER A 47 4.02 5.82 -12.16
N ARG A 48 3.92 7.10 -11.79
CA ARG A 48 2.73 7.63 -11.11
C ARG A 48 1.42 7.30 -11.85
N ARG A 49 1.45 7.29 -13.19
CA ARG A 49 0.27 7.04 -14.02
C ARG A 49 -0.19 5.58 -13.95
N ASP A 50 0.73 4.67 -13.67
CA ASP A 50 0.48 3.23 -13.63
C ASP A 50 0.16 2.74 -12.21
N LEU A 51 0.33 3.59 -11.18
CA LEU A 51 0.02 3.24 -9.79
C LEU A 51 -1.48 2.99 -9.51
N PRO A 52 -2.45 3.79 -10.00
CA PRO A 52 -3.86 3.58 -9.66
C PRO A 52 -4.36 2.19 -10.06
N GLY A 53 -5.06 1.52 -9.15
CA GLY A 53 -5.59 0.17 -9.32
C GLY A 53 -4.60 -0.95 -9.00
N VAL A 54 -3.33 -0.63 -8.76
CA VAL A 54 -2.30 -1.64 -8.45
C VAL A 54 -2.49 -2.19 -7.04
N ARG A 55 -2.40 -3.52 -6.92
CA ARG A 55 -2.31 -4.22 -5.65
C ARG A 55 -0.84 -4.37 -5.25
N LEU A 56 -0.55 -3.99 -4.01
CA LEU A 56 0.76 -4.04 -3.41
C LEU A 56 0.72 -4.89 -2.15
N TYR A 57 1.82 -5.55 -1.85
CA TYR A 57 2.09 -6.03 -0.49
C TYR A 57 2.80 -4.93 0.30
N VAL A 58 2.42 -4.79 1.57
CA VAL A 58 3.03 -3.84 2.51
C VAL A 58 3.12 -4.48 3.89
N ARG A 59 4.17 -4.19 4.63
CA ARG A 59 4.25 -4.50 6.06
C ARG A 59 3.66 -3.36 6.87
N ALA A 60 2.71 -3.69 7.73
CA ALA A 60 1.99 -2.70 8.55
C ALA A 60 1.71 -3.26 9.95
N ARG A 61 1.61 -2.35 10.93
CA ARG A 61 1.08 -2.62 12.27
C ARG A 61 -0.44 -2.53 12.22
N LEU A 62 -1.10 -3.63 11.85
CA LEU A 62 -2.55 -3.65 11.60
C LEU A 62 -3.42 -3.38 12.85
N THR A 63 -2.84 -3.47 14.04
CA THR A 63 -3.49 -3.15 15.33
C THR A 63 -3.24 -1.71 15.80
N ALA A 64 -2.64 -0.88 14.95
CA ALA A 64 -2.43 0.54 15.21
C ALA A 64 -3.74 1.28 15.47
N ALA A 65 -3.79 2.11 16.52
CA ALA A 65 -4.97 2.92 16.83
C ALA A 65 -5.16 4.11 15.88
N THR A 66 -4.09 4.55 15.21
CA THR A 66 -4.10 5.69 14.29
C THR A 66 -3.38 5.37 12.99
N GLU A 67 -3.68 6.12 11.92
CA GLU A 67 -2.98 6.04 10.64
C GLU A 67 -1.46 6.19 10.79
N ARG A 68 -1.00 7.10 11.66
CA ARG A 68 0.44 7.37 11.84
C ARG A 68 1.17 6.21 12.47
N ASP A 69 0.47 5.40 13.27
CA ASP A 69 1.03 4.26 13.98
C ASP A 69 1.07 2.98 13.13
N LEU A 70 0.47 3.00 11.93
CA LEU A 70 0.49 1.85 10.99
C LEU A 70 1.90 1.47 10.57
N ASP A 71 2.84 2.42 10.54
CA ASP A 71 4.25 2.17 10.24
C ASP A 71 4.44 1.34 8.96
N LEU A 72 3.97 1.90 7.84
CA LEU A 72 3.91 1.25 6.52
C LEU A 72 5.31 1.17 5.89
N GLN A 73 5.75 -0.05 5.58
CA GLN A 73 7.10 -0.30 5.07
C GLN A 73 7.13 -1.44 4.06
N GLN A 74 8.22 -1.53 3.28
CA GLN A 74 8.52 -2.67 2.40
C GLN A 74 7.40 -2.94 1.38
N TRP A 75 7.04 -1.91 0.63
CA TRP A 75 6.09 -2.01 -0.48
C TRP A 75 6.67 -2.88 -1.59
N SER A 76 5.84 -3.76 -2.14
CA SER A 76 6.21 -4.60 -3.26
C SER A 76 4.99 -4.94 -4.11
N LEU A 77 5.21 -5.24 -5.39
CA LEU A 77 4.12 -5.63 -6.29
C LEU A 77 3.53 -6.99 -5.88
N ASP A 78 2.21 -7.10 -5.92
CA ASP A 78 1.56 -8.41 -5.90
C ASP A 78 1.67 -9.06 -7.29
N VAL A 79 2.84 -9.64 -7.57
CA VAL A 79 3.15 -10.29 -8.86
C VAL A 79 2.29 -11.52 -9.16
N SER A 80 1.49 -11.98 -8.19
CA SER A 80 0.47 -13.02 -8.39
C SER A 80 -0.61 -12.58 -9.39
N GLN A 81 -0.84 -11.28 -9.55
CA GLN A 81 -1.76 -10.73 -10.57
C GLN A 81 -1.10 -10.51 -11.94
N ALA A 82 0.23 -10.48 -12.04
CA ALA A 82 0.90 -10.21 -13.31
C ALA A 82 0.82 -11.38 -14.31
N ARG A 83 0.46 -12.59 -13.86
CA ARG A 83 0.37 -13.79 -14.72
C ARG A 83 -0.98 -14.03 -15.39
N THR A 84 -2.00 -13.24 -15.09
CA THR A 84 -3.37 -13.46 -15.62
C THR A 84 -3.74 -12.52 -16.78
N ALA A 85 -2.81 -11.65 -17.20
CA ALA A 85 -3.03 -10.67 -18.26
C ALA A 85 -2.14 -10.89 -19.50
N ALA A 86 -1.56 -12.09 -19.65
CA ALA A 86 -0.76 -12.49 -20.81
C ALA A 86 -1.55 -13.41 -21.75
#